data_AF-A0A7K6PAZ1-F1
#
_entry.id   AF-A0A7K6PAZ1-F1
#
_cell.length_a   1.000
_cell.length_b   1.000
_cell.length_c   1.000
_cell.angle_alpha   90.00
_cell.angle_beta   90.00
_cell.angle_gamma   90.00
#
_symmetry.space_group_name_H-M   'P 1'
#
loop_
_entity.id
_entity.type
_entity.pdbx_description
1 polymer ?
#
loop_
_entity_poly.entity_id
_entity_poly.type
_entity_poly.pdbx_seq_one_letter_code
_entity_poly.pdbx_strand_id
1 'polypeptide(L)' 'QEDCGNQGSALLVPWDQDELEFLIESLQKPTWRFWISLSVPVAGTVWMWENGSDLHQD' A
#
# COMPACT_ATOMS: atom_id res chain seq x y z
N GLN A 1 9.44 0.86 -2.61
CA GLN A 1 9.29 -0.06 -3.76
C GLN A 1 10.61 -0.76 -4.07
N GLU A 2 11.66 -0.05 -4.51
CA GLU A 2 12.96 -0.68 -4.83
C GLU A 2 13.54 -1.50 -3.66
N ASP A 3 13.54 -0.95 -2.44
CA ASP A 3 14.04 -1.65 -1.26
C ASP A 3 13.28 -2.96 -0.97
N CYS A 4 11.95 -2.94 -1.06
CA CYS A 4 11.12 -4.14 -0.91
C CYS A 4 11.44 -5.17 -2.01
N GLY A 5 11.58 -4.71 -3.26
CA GLY A 5 11.94 -5.56 -4.40
C GLY A 5 13.31 -6.21 -4.27
N ASN A 6 14.30 -5.47 -3.76
CA ASN A 6 15.65 -5.99 -3.48
C ASN A 6 15.66 -7.10 -2.42
N GLN A 7 14.61 -7.17 -1.59
CA GLN A 7 14.41 -8.21 -0.58
C GLN A 7 13.51 -9.36 -1.06
N GLY A 8 13.11 -9.38 -2.34
CA GLY A 8 12.18 -10.37 -2.87
C GLY A 8 10.73 -10.21 -2.39
N SER A 9 10.36 -8.99 -1.98
CA SER A 9 9.04 -8.62 -1.47
C SER A 9 8.44 -7.48 -2.29
N ALA A 10 7.22 -7.05 -1.93
CA ALA A 10 6.51 -5.94 -2.54
C ALA A 10 6.10 -4.90 -1.48
N LEU A 11 5.70 -3.71 -1.93
CA LEU A 11 5.06 -2.75 -1.03
C LEU A 11 3.71 -3.30 -0.55
N LEU A 12 3.35 -2.94 0.68
CA LEU A 12 2.13 -3.41 1.33
C LEU A 12 0.86 -3.02 0.54
N VAL A 13 -0.04 -3.97 0.33
CA VAL A 13 -1.38 -3.80 -0.24
C VAL A 13 -2.38 -4.29 0.82
N PRO A 14 -3.03 -3.42 1.60
CA PRO A 14 -4.11 -3.86 2.50
C PRO A 14 -5.31 -4.29 1.66
N TRP A 15 -5.72 -5.56 1.80
CA TRP A 15 -6.75 -6.18 0.99
C TRP A 15 -8.16 -5.98 1.56
N ASP A 16 -8.27 -5.90 2.88
CA ASP A 16 -9.54 -5.71 3.58
C ASP A 16 -9.40 -4.82 4.83
N GLN A 17 -10.56 -4.56 5.45
CA GLN A 17 -10.66 -3.69 6.62
C GLN A 17 -9.98 -4.30 7.85
N ASP A 18 -10.00 -5.63 8.00
CA ASP A 18 -9.41 -6.32 9.15
C ASP A 18 -7.88 -6.27 9.08
N GLU A 19 -7.31 -6.46 7.88
CA GLU A 19 -5.88 -6.30 7.62
C GLU A 19 -5.45 -4.85 7.86
N LEU A 20 -6.23 -3.87 7.40
CA LEU A 20 -5.94 -2.46 7.65
C LEU A 20 -5.94 -2.13 9.15
N GLU A 21 -6.91 -2.65 9.90
CA GLU A 21 -6.99 -2.46 11.36
C GLU A 21 -5.78 -3.09 12.06
N PHE A 22 -5.43 -4.33 11.71
CA PHE A 22 -4.25 -5.01 12.20
C PHE A 22 -2.96 -4.20 11.95
N LEU A 23 -2.82 -3.62 10.76
CA LEU A 23 -1.68 -2.78 10.40
C LEU A 23 -1.64 -1.49 11.23
N ILE A 24 -2.78 -0.82 11.39
CA ILE A 24 -2.87 0.40 12.20
C ILE A 24 -2.44 0.09 13.63
N GLU A 25 -2.97 -0.98 14.23
CA GLU A 25 -2.65 -1.41 15.60
C GLU A 25 -1.18 -1.82 15.77
N SER A 26 -0.66 -2.62 14.84
CA SER A 26 0.72 -3.13 14.89
C SER A 26 1.76 -2.04 14.68
N LEU A 27 1.40 -0.99 13.93
CA LEU A 27 2.26 0.12 13.57
C LEU A 27 2.01 1.37 14.42
N GLN A 28 1.26 1.28 15.54
CA GLN A 28 0.97 2.37 16.50
C GLN A 28 2.23 2.92 17.19
N LYS A 29 3.11 3.55 16.43
CA LYS A 29 4.20 4.37 16.93
C LYS A 29 4.01 5.80 16.39
N PRO A 30 3.99 6.81 17.25
CA PRO A 30 3.46 8.15 16.95
C PRO A 30 4.23 8.92 15.85
N THR A 31 5.37 8.40 15.39
CA THR A 31 6.25 9.06 14.41
C THR A 31 6.42 8.28 13.11
N TRP A 32 5.83 7.10 12.96
CA TRP A 32 6.08 6.26 11.79
C TRP A 32 5.07 6.53 10.68
N ARG A 33 5.50 7.26 9.65
CA ARG A 33 4.83 7.24 8.34
C ARG A 33 5.43 6.10 7.52
N PHE A 34 4.58 5.32 6.86
CA PHE A 34 5.00 4.24 6.00
C PHE A 34 4.38 4.37 4.62
N TRP A 35 5.10 3.89 3.61
CA TRP A 35 4.63 3.82 2.24
C TRP A 35 3.88 2.51 2.01
N ILE A 36 2.78 2.58 1.28
CA ILE A 36 2.03 1.43 0.75
C ILE A 36 2.13 1.43 -0.78
N SER A 37 1.66 0.38 -1.44
CA SER A 37 1.74 0.17 -2.89
C SER A 37 0.80 1.04 -3.74
N LEU A 38 0.04 1.94 -3.12
CA LEU A 38 -0.94 2.78 -3.80
C LEU A 38 -0.26 3.98 -4.47
N SER A 39 -0.46 4.17 -5.78
CA SER A 39 0.15 5.27 -6.52
C SER A 39 -0.74 5.81 -7.64
N VAL A 40 -0.39 6.98 -8.18
CA VAL A 40 -0.98 7.53 -9.41
C VAL A 40 0.06 7.39 -10.51
N PRO A 41 -0.06 6.38 -11.40
CA PRO A 41 1.01 6.07 -12.35
C PRO A 41 1.20 7.14 -13.43
N VAL A 42 0.14 7.89 -13.76
CA VAL A 42 0.19 9.01 -14.71
C VAL A 42 -0.51 10.21 -14.08
N ALA A 43 0.16 11.37 -14.06
CA ALA A 43 -0.42 12.58 -13.47
C ALA A 43 -1.80 12.90 -14.09
N GLY A 44 -2.83 12.96 -13.24
CA GLY A 44 -4.22 13.18 -13.68
C GLY A 44 -5.06 11.91 -13.86
N THR A 45 -4.52 10.72 -13.57
CA THR A 45 -5.29 9.47 -13.55
C THR A 45 -5.80 9.09 -12.15
N VAL A 46 -6.56 8.00 -12.09
CA VAL A 46 -7.02 7.38 -10.85
C VAL A 46 -5.87 6.75 -10.07
N TRP A 47 -6.12 6.54 -8.77
CA TRP A 47 -5.24 5.76 -7.91
C TRP A 47 -5.29 4.30 -8.31
N MET A 48 -4.12 3.69 -8.45
CA MET A 48 -3.98 2.28 -8.79
C MET A 48 -3.02 1.59 -7.82
N TRP A 49 -3.32 0.32 -7.57
CA TRP A 49 -2.43 -0.61 -6.89
C TRP A 49 -1.32 -1.07 -7.85
N GLU A 50 -0.21 -1.59 -7.31
CA GLU A 50 0.92 -2.09 -8.12
C GLU A 50 0.54 -3.21 -9.09
N ASN A 51 -0.53 -3.96 -8.81
CA ASN A 51 -1.06 -5.01 -9.71
C ASN A 51 -1.89 -4.44 -10.88
N GLY A 52 -2.08 -3.11 -10.96
CA GLY A 52 -2.87 -2.44 -11.99
C GLY A 52 -4.38 -2.38 -11.72
N SER A 53 -4.85 -2.86 -10.56
CA SER A 53 -6.25 -2.68 -10.14
C SER A 53 -6.51 -1.27 -9.62
N ASP A 54 -7.75 -0.81 -9.80
CA ASP A 54 -8.23 0.44 -9.20
C ASP A 54 -8.31 0.30 -7.67
N LEU A 55 -8.21 1.42 -6.96
CA LEU A 55 -8.44 1.50 -5.51
C LEU A 55 -9.80 0.91 -5.10
N HIS A 56 -10.82 1.06 -5.93
CA HIS A 56 -12.13 0.48 -5.74
C HIS A 56 -12.10 -1.01 -6.11
N GLN A 57 -11.62 -1.85 -5.19
CA GLN A 57 -11.81 -3.29 -5.27
C GLN A 57 -13.27 -3.60 -4.92
N ASP A 58 -14.04 -4.11 -5.91
CA ASP A 58 -15.34 -4.77 -5.69
C ASP A 58 -15.15 -6.17 -5.08
#